data_AF-B3TQA4-F1
#
_entry.id   AF-B3TQA4-F1
#
_cell.length_a   1.000
_cell.length_b   1.000
_cell.length_c   1.000
_cell.angle_alpha   90.00
_cell.angle_beta   90.00
_cell.angle_gamma   90.00
#
_symmetry.space_group_name_H-M   'P 1'
#
loop_
_entity.id
_entity.type
_entity.pdbx_description
1 polymer ?
#
loop_
_entity_poly.entity_id
_entity_poly.type
_entity_poly.pdbx_seq_one_letter_code
_entity_poly.pdbx_strand_id
1 'polypeptide(L)'
;SADESVKGPNLTEISKKITDSNAVLLAVKEVEALLSSIDEIAAKAIGKKIHQNNGLDTENNHNGSLLAGAYAISTLIKQKLDGLKNEGLKEKIDAAKKCSETFTNKLKEKHTDLGKEGVTDADAKEAILKTNGTKTKGAEELGKLFESVEVLSKAAKEMLA
;
A
#
# COMPACT_ATOMS: atom_id res chain seq x y z
N SER A 1 -38.82 -34.98 -20.90
CA SER A 1 -37.96 -33.82 -20.67
C SER A 1 -36.65 -34.35 -20.14
N ALA A 2 -35.53 -34.12 -20.83
CA ALA A 2 -34.23 -34.45 -20.27
C ALA A 2 -34.03 -33.54 -19.05
N ASP A 3 -33.86 -34.17 -17.89
CA ASP A 3 -33.68 -33.51 -16.62
C ASP A 3 -32.46 -32.57 -16.71
N GLU A 4 -32.69 -31.26 -16.66
CA GLU A 4 -31.62 -30.25 -16.69
C GLU A 4 -30.65 -30.39 -15.51
N SER A 5 -30.99 -31.24 -14.52
CA SER A 5 -30.17 -31.58 -13.35
C SER A 5 -28.90 -32.40 -13.65
N VAL A 6 -28.61 -32.80 -14.90
CA VAL A 6 -27.42 -33.62 -15.26
C VAL A 6 -26.37 -32.84 -16.09
N LYS A 7 -26.47 -31.51 -16.17
CA LYS A 7 -25.34 -30.73 -16.72
C LYS A 7 -24.22 -30.65 -15.69
N GLY A 8 -23.13 -31.37 -15.96
CA GLY A 8 -21.88 -31.24 -15.21
C GLY A 8 -21.37 -29.79 -15.16
N PRO A 9 -20.35 -29.49 -14.33
CA PRO A 9 -19.87 -28.12 -14.12
C PRO A 9 -19.52 -27.40 -15.43
N ASN A 10 -20.01 -26.16 -15.58
CA ASN A 10 -19.75 -25.34 -16.76
C ASN A 10 -18.29 -24.84 -16.77
N LEU A 11 -17.41 -25.58 -17.45
CA LEU A 11 -15.97 -25.28 -17.51
C LEU A 11 -15.64 -23.90 -18.11
N THR A 12 -16.50 -23.38 -19.00
CA THR A 12 -16.30 -22.04 -19.61
C THR A 12 -16.52 -20.94 -18.58
N GLU A 13 -17.59 -21.05 -17.79
CA GLU A 13 -17.87 -20.12 -16.70
C GLU A 13 -16.80 -20.19 -15.60
N ILE A 14 -16.36 -21.40 -15.25
CA ILE A 14 -15.31 -21.61 -14.25
C ILE A 14 -13.98 -20.98 -14.70
N SER A 15 -13.56 -21.24 -15.95
CA SER A 15 -12.31 -20.67 -16.50
C SER A 15 -12.32 -19.14 -16.52
N LYS A 16 -13.47 -18.55 -16.84
CA LYS A 16 -13.66 -17.10 -16.80
C LYS A 16 -13.53 -16.56 -15.37
N LYS A 17 -14.22 -17.18 -14.40
CA LYS A 17 -14.12 -16.79 -12.98
C LYS A 17 -12.68 -16.85 -12.46
N ILE A 18 -11.94 -17.91 -12.77
CA ILE A 18 -10.53 -18.05 -12.37
C ILE A 18 -9.67 -16.90 -12.95
N THR A 19 -9.89 -16.57 -14.22
CA THR A 19 -9.15 -15.49 -14.89
C THR A 19 -9.43 -14.13 -14.24
N ASP A 20 -10.70 -13.83 -13.96
CA ASP A 20 -11.12 -12.58 -13.33
C ASP A 20 -10.59 -12.48 -11.88
N SER A 21 -10.68 -13.54 -11.09
CA SER A 21 -10.13 -13.61 -9.73
C SER A 21 -8.60 -13.42 -9.71
N ASN A 22 -7.89 -14.04 -10.65
CA ASN A 22 -6.44 -13.90 -10.79
C ASN A 22 -6.02 -12.46 -11.10
N ALA A 23 -6.74 -11.78 -12.00
CA ALA A 23 -6.45 -10.39 -12.35
C ALA A 23 -6.59 -9.46 -11.12
N VAL A 24 -7.63 -9.69 -10.30
CA VAL A 24 -7.84 -8.94 -9.06
C VAL A 24 -6.72 -9.21 -8.05
N LEU A 25 -6.36 -10.48 -7.83
CA LEU A 25 -5.29 -10.84 -6.91
C LEU A 25 -3.94 -10.20 -7.30
N LEU A 26 -3.59 -10.21 -8.59
CA LEU A 26 -2.38 -9.58 -9.10
C LEU A 26 -2.38 -8.06 -8.85
N ALA A 27 -3.50 -7.39 -9.06
CA ALA A 27 -3.62 -5.96 -8.78
C ALA A 27 -3.46 -5.64 -7.29
N VAL A 28 -4.00 -6.47 -6.39
CA VAL A 28 -3.79 -6.31 -4.94
C VAL A 28 -2.33 -6.56 -4.56
N LYS A 29 -1.65 -7.54 -5.17
CA LYS A 29 -0.22 -7.80 -4.95
C LYS A 29 0.66 -6.62 -5.37
N GLU A 30 0.32 -5.92 -6.45
CA GLU A 30 1.03 -4.70 -6.85
C GLU A 30 0.94 -3.63 -5.75
N VAL A 31 -0.23 -3.44 -5.14
CA VAL A 31 -0.41 -2.48 -4.03
C VAL A 31 0.38 -2.90 -2.79
N GLU A 32 0.39 -4.18 -2.43
CA GLU A 32 1.21 -4.69 -1.32
C GLU A 32 2.71 -4.45 -1.54
N ALA A 33 3.20 -4.63 -2.77
CA ALA A 33 4.59 -4.39 -3.12
C ALA A 33 4.95 -2.91 -2.99
N LEU A 34 4.07 -2.00 -3.44
CA LEU A 34 4.26 -0.56 -3.26
C LEU A 34 4.30 -0.18 -1.77
N LEU A 35 3.40 -0.72 -0.95
CA LEU A 35 3.43 -0.49 0.50
C LEU A 35 4.73 -1.00 1.13
N SER A 36 5.17 -2.19 0.72
CA SER A 36 6.44 -2.77 1.19
C SER A 36 7.64 -1.91 0.80
N SER A 37 7.60 -1.24 -0.36
CA SER A 37 8.66 -0.30 -0.76
C SER A 37 8.73 0.93 0.14
N ILE A 38 7.60 1.44 0.64
CA ILE A 38 7.59 2.52 1.64
C ILE A 38 8.16 2.03 2.97
N ASP A 39 7.82 0.80 3.39
CA ASP A 39 8.32 0.20 4.64
C ASP A 39 9.85 -0.03 4.60
N GLU A 40 10.36 -0.49 3.46
CA GLU A 40 11.79 -0.65 3.21
C GLU A 40 12.52 0.70 3.28
N ILE A 41 11.96 1.74 2.65
CA ILE A 41 12.47 3.12 2.74
C ILE A 41 12.48 3.61 4.19
N ALA A 42 11.37 3.43 4.91
CA ALA A 42 11.23 3.88 6.29
C ALA A 42 12.20 3.18 7.24
N ALA A 43 12.41 1.86 7.06
CA ALA A 43 13.28 1.06 7.90
C ALA A 43 14.76 1.30 7.63
N LYS A 44 15.15 1.56 6.36
CA LYS A 44 16.56 1.54 5.95
C LYS A 44 17.13 2.89 5.56
N ALA A 45 16.34 3.80 4.99
CA ALA A 45 16.88 4.99 4.32
C ALA A 45 16.74 6.31 5.12
N ILE A 46 15.94 6.32 6.19
CA ILE A 46 15.81 7.53 7.04
C ILE A 46 17.14 7.84 7.73
N GLY A 47 17.61 9.08 7.58
CA GLY A 47 18.85 9.57 8.16
C GLY A 47 20.09 8.92 7.55
N LYS A 48 20.01 8.51 6.27
CA LYS A 48 21.07 7.77 5.58
C LYS A 48 21.49 8.41 4.27
N LYS A 49 22.74 8.12 3.90
CA LYS A 49 23.30 8.31 2.56
C LYS A 49 23.96 7.02 2.06
N ILE A 50 24.19 6.95 0.75
CA ILE A 50 24.91 5.83 0.15
C ILE A 50 26.37 5.87 0.60
N HIS A 51 26.87 4.73 1.06
CA HIS A 51 28.27 4.50 1.35
C HIS A 51 28.95 3.78 0.19
N GLN A 52 30.22 4.09 -0.09
CA GLN A 52 31.00 3.50 -1.19
C GLN A 52 31.10 1.96 -1.15
N ASN A 53 30.96 1.35 0.04
CA ASN A 53 31.09 -0.10 0.23
C ASN A 53 29.72 -0.81 0.25
N ASN A 54 28.84 -0.56 -0.72
CA ASN A 54 27.50 -1.17 -0.85
C ASN A 54 26.64 -1.11 0.43
N GLY A 55 26.80 -0.05 1.22
CA GLY A 55 26.12 0.14 2.50
C GLY A 55 25.45 1.50 2.59
N LEU A 56 24.84 1.78 3.74
CA LEU A 56 24.29 3.08 4.09
C LEU A 56 25.08 3.66 5.25
N ASP A 57 25.56 4.89 5.10
CA ASP A 57 26.16 5.67 6.17
C ASP A 57 25.14 6.68 6.73
N THR A 58 25.46 7.29 7.86
CA THR A 58 24.57 8.23 8.55
C THR A 58 24.62 9.62 7.89
N GLU A 59 23.44 10.18 7.64
CA GLU A 59 23.20 11.55 7.13
C GLU A 59 21.88 12.05 7.73
N ASN A 60 21.94 12.43 9.01
CA ASN A 60 20.73 12.72 9.78
C ASN A 60 20.03 13.98 9.30
N ASN A 61 18.70 13.99 9.40
CA ASN A 61 17.85 15.17 9.24
C ASN A 61 17.77 15.77 7.83
N HIS A 62 18.10 15.01 6.79
CA HIS A 62 18.00 15.41 5.39
C HIS A 62 16.99 14.55 4.60
N ASN A 63 15.83 14.29 5.20
CA ASN A 63 14.85 13.31 4.68
C ASN A 63 13.80 13.90 3.72
N GLY A 64 13.91 15.17 3.32
CA GLY A 64 12.88 15.85 2.52
C GLY A 64 12.58 15.17 1.18
N SER A 65 13.61 14.91 0.38
CA SER A 65 13.47 14.24 -0.91
C SER A 65 13.02 12.78 -0.76
N LEU A 66 13.46 12.10 0.30
CA LEU A 66 13.03 10.74 0.66
C LEU A 66 11.51 10.69 0.88
N LEU A 67 10.98 11.64 1.67
CA LEU A 67 9.55 11.73 1.94
C LEU A 67 8.74 12.16 0.72
N ALA A 68 9.28 13.03 -0.14
CA ALA A 68 8.65 13.33 -1.43
C ALA A 68 8.50 12.06 -2.29
N GLY A 69 9.49 11.17 -2.27
CA GLY A 69 9.42 9.85 -2.89
C GLY A 69 8.35 8.95 -2.28
N ALA A 70 8.29 8.85 -0.94
CA ALA A 70 7.26 8.09 -0.25
C ALA A 70 5.84 8.62 -0.53
N TYR A 71 5.67 9.94 -0.60
CA TYR A 71 4.42 10.59 -0.99
C TYR A 71 4.02 10.25 -2.43
N ALA A 72 4.97 10.27 -3.38
CA ALA A 72 4.70 9.87 -4.76
C ALA A 72 4.18 8.41 -4.82
N ILE A 73 4.80 7.49 -4.07
CA ILE A 73 4.34 6.09 -3.97
C ILE A 73 2.94 6.02 -3.33
N SER A 74 2.65 6.83 -2.30
CA SER A 74 1.33 6.87 -1.67
C SER A 74 0.23 7.31 -2.65
N THR A 75 0.51 8.30 -3.49
CA THR A 75 -0.42 8.73 -4.55
C THR A 75 -0.64 7.66 -5.60
N LEU A 76 0.41 6.91 -5.98
CA LEU A 76 0.31 5.78 -6.89
C LEU A 76 -0.53 4.64 -6.29
N ILE A 77 -0.35 4.31 -5.01
CA ILE A 77 -1.19 3.35 -4.29
C ILE A 77 -2.66 3.76 -4.36
N LYS A 78 -2.97 5.03 -4.09
CA LYS A 78 -4.34 5.57 -4.21
C LYS A 78 -4.89 5.36 -5.62
N GLN A 79 -4.14 5.74 -6.65
CA GLN A 79 -4.55 5.55 -8.06
C GLN A 79 -4.82 4.09 -8.41
N LYS A 80 -3.97 3.16 -7.95
CA LYS A 80 -4.13 1.72 -8.18
C LYS A 80 -5.39 1.18 -7.50
N LEU A 81 -5.62 1.57 -6.25
CA LEU A 81 -6.84 1.21 -5.52
C LEU A 81 -8.08 1.80 -6.20
N ASP A 82 -8.06 3.07 -6.62
CA ASP A 82 -9.15 3.74 -7.35
C ASP A 82 -9.53 3.00 -8.65
N GLY A 83 -8.53 2.51 -9.36
CA GLY A 83 -8.72 1.67 -10.56
C GLY A 83 -9.22 0.25 -10.30
N LEU A 84 -9.09 -0.25 -9.07
CA LEU A 84 -9.51 -1.61 -8.71
C LEU A 84 -11.03 -1.69 -8.54
N LYS A 85 -11.65 -2.63 -9.28
CA LYS A 85 -13.09 -2.89 -9.25
C LYS A 85 -13.36 -4.39 -9.15
N ASN A 86 -14.10 -4.79 -8.12
CA ASN A 86 -14.63 -6.14 -7.98
C ASN A 86 -15.83 -6.06 -7.02
N GLU A 87 -17.03 -6.47 -7.47
CA GLU A 87 -18.25 -6.37 -6.67
C GLU A 87 -18.19 -7.21 -5.39
N GLY A 88 -17.60 -8.41 -5.47
CA GLY A 88 -17.45 -9.31 -4.32
C GLY A 88 -16.48 -8.80 -3.25
N LEU A 89 -15.59 -7.86 -3.59
CA LEU A 89 -14.62 -7.25 -2.67
C LEU A 89 -14.85 -5.75 -2.46
N LYS A 90 -15.97 -5.20 -2.93
CA LYS A 90 -16.21 -3.76 -2.99
C LYS A 90 -15.97 -3.06 -1.65
N GLU A 91 -16.51 -3.60 -0.56
CA GLU A 91 -16.34 -3.03 0.78
C GLU A 91 -14.87 -2.97 1.22
N LYS A 92 -14.09 -4.03 0.95
CA LYS A 92 -12.67 -4.11 1.31
C LYS A 92 -11.82 -3.18 0.44
N ILE A 93 -12.16 -3.06 -0.84
CA ILE A 93 -11.54 -2.11 -1.77
C ILE A 93 -11.80 -0.68 -1.28
N ASP A 94 -13.05 -0.34 -0.94
CA ASP A 94 -13.44 1.00 -0.51
C ASP A 94 -12.78 1.36 0.85
N ALA A 95 -12.63 0.39 1.76
CA ALA A 95 -11.87 0.56 3.00
C ALA A 95 -10.38 0.88 2.73
N ALA A 96 -9.73 0.13 1.83
CA ALA A 96 -8.34 0.36 1.46
C ALA A 96 -8.16 1.73 0.78
N LYS A 97 -9.08 2.11 -0.13
CA LYS A 97 -9.11 3.44 -0.76
C LYS A 97 -9.15 4.55 0.28
N LYS A 98 -10.09 4.47 1.22
CA LYS A 98 -10.24 5.46 2.30
C LYS A 98 -8.96 5.58 3.14
N CYS A 99 -8.33 4.45 3.48
CA CYS A 99 -7.06 4.47 4.22
C CYS A 99 -5.93 5.12 3.39
N SER A 100 -5.84 4.82 2.09
CA SER A 100 -4.82 5.39 1.20
C SER A 100 -4.96 6.90 1.03
N GLU A 101 -6.21 7.38 0.96
CA GLU A 101 -6.53 8.79 0.92
C GLU A 101 -6.19 9.47 2.24
N THR A 102 -6.56 8.86 3.37
CA THR A 102 -6.27 9.40 4.71
C THR A 102 -4.75 9.52 4.92
N PHE A 103 -3.97 8.50 4.57
CA PHE A 103 -2.51 8.54 4.64
C PHE A 103 -1.91 9.65 3.77
N THR A 104 -2.28 9.69 2.49
CA THR A 104 -1.77 10.70 1.55
C THR A 104 -2.16 12.12 1.98
N ASN A 105 -3.38 12.31 2.49
CA ASN A 105 -3.82 13.60 3.03
C ASN A 105 -3.06 13.99 4.29
N LYS A 106 -2.78 13.04 5.21
CA LYS A 106 -2.02 13.33 6.42
C LYS A 106 -0.61 13.85 6.10
N LEU A 107 0.09 13.23 5.16
CA LEU A 107 1.41 13.69 4.70
C LEU A 107 1.33 15.13 4.14
N LYS A 108 0.30 15.41 3.34
CA LYS A 108 0.04 16.75 2.78
C LYS A 108 -0.30 17.78 3.85
N GLU A 109 -1.13 17.43 4.83
CA GLU A 109 -1.49 18.30 5.97
C GLU A 109 -0.26 18.70 6.80
N LYS A 110 0.74 17.81 6.88
CA LYS A 110 1.98 18.04 7.64
C LYS A 110 3.10 18.66 6.79
N HIS A 111 2.80 19.28 5.66
CA HIS A 111 3.81 19.85 4.75
C HIS A 111 4.76 20.85 5.41
N THR A 112 4.36 21.57 6.47
CA THR A 112 5.27 22.48 7.20
C THR A 112 6.44 21.72 7.85
N ASP A 113 6.18 20.47 8.27
CA ASP A 113 7.19 19.61 8.88
C ASP A 113 7.89 18.72 7.85
N LEU A 114 7.15 18.25 6.83
CA LEU A 114 7.59 17.22 5.90
C LEU A 114 8.00 17.75 4.51
N GLY A 115 7.58 18.96 4.15
CA GLY A 115 7.76 19.58 2.83
C GLY A 115 8.95 20.52 2.75
N LYS A 116 10.04 20.18 3.44
CA LYS A 116 11.30 20.94 3.48
C LYS A 116 12.48 20.00 3.23
N GLU A 117 13.65 20.51 2.90
CA GLU A 117 14.83 19.68 2.67
C GLU A 117 15.29 19.00 3.98
N GLY A 118 15.48 19.80 5.03
CA GLY A 118 15.93 19.36 6.35
C GLY A 118 14.83 18.73 7.22
N VAL A 119 14.10 17.73 6.72
CA VAL A 119 13.17 16.95 7.56
C VAL A 119 13.95 16.08 8.53
N THR A 120 13.68 16.25 9.83
CA THR A 120 14.36 15.50 10.89
C THR A 120 14.07 14.01 10.79
N ASP A 121 14.98 13.18 11.30
CA ASP A 121 14.76 11.73 11.34
C ASP A 121 13.52 11.37 12.17
N ALA A 122 13.25 12.14 13.23
CA ALA A 122 12.06 11.98 14.06
C ALA A 122 10.79 12.25 13.25
N ASP A 123 10.70 13.39 12.56
CA ASP A 123 9.56 13.74 11.72
C ASP A 123 9.34 12.71 10.60
N ALA A 124 10.41 12.25 9.96
CA ALA A 124 10.34 11.22 8.92
C ALA A 124 9.82 9.89 9.47
N LYS A 125 10.28 9.46 10.66
CA LYS A 125 9.77 8.24 11.32
C LYS A 125 8.30 8.39 11.71
N GLU A 126 7.88 9.54 12.23
CA GLU A 126 6.46 9.81 12.52
C GLU A 126 5.56 9.80 11.27
N ALA A 127 6.14 10.01 10.09
CA ALA A 127 5.42 10.04 8.83
C ALA A 127 5.29 8.67 8.17
N ILE A 128 6.36 7.87 8.13
CA ILE A 128 6.40 6.63 7.32
C ILE A 128 6.90 5.38 8.05
N LEU A 129 7.37 5.47 9.30
CA LEU A 129 7.77 4.28 10.07
C LEU A 129 6.62 3.82 10.96
N LYS A 130 5.82 2.85 10.49
CA LYS A 130 4.62 2.34 11.19
C LYS A 130 4.90 1.75 12.59
N THR A 131 6.15 1.39 12.87
CA THR A 131 6.62 0.87 14.18
C THR A 131 7.16 1.96 15.11
N ASN A 132 7.22 3.23 14.68
CA ASN A 132 7.72 4.32 15.51
C ASN A 132 6.83 4.56 16.74
N GLY A 133 7.39 5.03 17.85
CA GLY A 133 6.61 5.29 19.06
C GLY A 133 5.56 6.39 18.88
N THR A 134 5.97 7.51 18.27
CA THR A 134 5.10 8.62 17.90
C THR A 134 4.70 8.50 16.43
N LYS A 135 3.43 8.72 16.09
CA LYS A 135 2.91 8.45 14.72
C LYS A 135 2.00 9.56 14.19
N THR A 136 2.21 10.79 14.65
CA THR A 136 1.25 11.89 14.44
C THR A 136 1.28 12.52 13.05
N LYS A 137 2.19 12.05 12.17
CA LYS A 137 2.46 12.66 10.86
C LYS A 137 2.20 11.75 9.67
N GLY A 138 1.64 10.56 9.89
CA GLY A 138 1.27 9.65 8.81
C GLY A 138 1.54 8.18 9.13
N ALA A 139 2.44 7.86 10.07
CA ALA A 139 2.80 6.48 10.36
C ALA A 139 1.62 5.67 10.94
N GLU A 140 0.65 6.33 11.59
CA GLU A 140 -0.56 5.69 12.07
C GLU A 140 -1.49 5.33 10.90
N GLU A 141 -1.73 6.28 10.00
CA GLU A 141 -2.51 6.07 8.78
C GLU A 141 -1.87 5.03 7.85
N LEU A 142 -0.54 5.01 7.76
CA LEU A 142 0.19 3.99 7.00
C LEU A 142 -0.03 2.59 7.60
N GLY A 143 0.01 2.46 8.93
CA GLY A 143 -0.31 1.20 9.61
C GLY A 143 -1.71 0.70 9.28
N LYS A 144 -2.71 1.58 9.37
CA LYS A 144 -4.11 1.28 9.00
C LYS A 144 -4.25 0.89 7.53
N LEU A 145 -3.51 1.53 6.64
CA LEU A 145 -3.48 1.18 5.22
C LEU A 145 -2.89 -0.23 4.99
N PHE A 146 -1.79 -0.56 5.67
CA PHE A 146 -1.22 -1.91 5.62
C PHE A 146 -2.23 -2.98 6.05
N GLU A 147 -2.89 -2.78 7.20
CA GLU A 147 -3.91 -3.70 7.70
C GLU A 147 -5.09 -3.85 6.73
N SER A 148 -5.58 -2.73 6.19
CA SER A 148 -6.70 -2.76 5.24
C SER A 148 -6.35 -3.47 3.93
N VAL A 149 -5.13 -3.30 3.42
CA VAL A 149 -4.67 -4.01 2.20
C VAL A 149 -4.42 -5.49 2.50
N GLU A 150 -3.92 -5.85 3.69
CA GLU A 150 -3.78 -7.25 4.09
C GLU A 150 -5.13 -7.98 4.12
N VAL A 151 -6.17 -7.35 4.68
CA VAL A 151 -7.55 -7.89 4.67
C VAL A 151 -8.08 -8.04 3.24
N LEU A 152 -7.84 -7.06 2.37
CA LEU A 152 -8.22 -7.14 0.96
C LEU A 152 -7.49 -8.28 0.23
N SER A 153 -6.20 -8.45 0.49
CA SER A 153 -5.35 -9.49 -0.10
C SER A 153 -5.78 -10.90 0.30
N LYS A 154 -6.11 -11.11 1.58
CA LYS A 154 -6.67 -12.39 2.06
C LYS A 154 -7.98 -12.72 1.34
N ALA A 155 -8.89 -11.76 1.24
CA ALA A 155 -10.17 -11.98 0.56
C ALA A 155 -10.03 -12.19 -0.95
N ALA A 156 -9.10 -11.50 -1.62
CA ALA A 156 -8.78 -11.74 -3.02
C ALA A 156 -8.21 -13.15 -3.25
N LYS A 157 -7.41 -13.65 -2.31
CA LYS A 157 -6.89 -15.02 -2.35
C LYS A 157 -7.98 -16.07 -2.12
N GLU A 158 -8.91 -15.81 -1.21
CA GLU A 158 -10.08 -16.68 -0.95
C GLU A 158 -11.01 -16.77 -2.17
N MET A 159 -11.16 -15.68 -2.94
CA MET A 159 -11.96 -15.68 -4.18
C MET A 159 -11.37 -16.57 -5.29
N LEU A 160 -10.08 -16.89 -5.21
CA LEU A 160 -9.38 -17.76 -6.14
C LEU A 160 -9.37 -19.23 -5.69
N ALA A 161 -9.47 -19.48 -4.37
CA ALA A 161 -9.39 -20.79 -3.75
C ALA A 161 -10.66 -21.62 -3.99
#